data_AF-A0A521YAZ8-F1
#
_entry.id   AF-A0A521YAZ8-F1
#
_cell.length_a   1.000
_cell.length_b   1.000
_cell.length_c   1.000
_cell.angle_alpha   90.00
_cell.angle_beta   90.00
_cell.angle_gamma   90.00
#
_symmetry.space_group_name_H-M   'P 1'
#
loop_
_entity.id
_entity.type
_entity.pdbx_description
1 polymer ?
#
loop_
_entity_poly.entity_id
_entity_poly.type
_entity_poly.pdbx_seq_one_letter_code
_entity_poly.pdbx_strand_id
1 'polypeptide(L)'
;MVTFIILLVLLAIIGFVILTYNRLIAQIETVRNNQKQIDIQLDRRFKVFESLINVVKKYMDYEKTTLKDVVALRNQAQQAHQSGDEKTRIEAENKISDIASHLNIVFEQYPDLKANQNCLQLQEEIVSTENKLAYAKQSYNDSIETYNADKKSFPANLIVSAFPSKLDFDFPYWQLSQDKVAQQESYTVQL
;
A
#
# COMPACT_ATOMS: atom_id res chain seq x y z
N MET A 1 40.66 -4.86 36.23
CA MET A 1 39.67 -5.93 35.97
C MET A 1 38.25 -5.37 35.93
N VAL A 2 37.68 -4.91 37.06
CA VAL A 2 36.29 -4.37 37.11
C VAL A 2 36.06 -3.20 36.15
N THR A 3 36.96 -2.21 36.09
CA THR A 3 36.84 -1.06 35.17
C THR A 3 36.81 -1.48 33.70
N PHE A 4 37.60 -2.49 33.33
CA PHE A 4 37.64 -3.01 31.96
C PHE A 4 36.33 -3.74 31.61
N ILE A 5 35.77 -4.49 32.55
CA ILE A 5 34.47 -5.15 32.40
C ILE A 5 33.35 -4.10 32.21
N ILE A 6 33.34 -3.04 33.02
CA ILE A 6 32.35 -1.96 32.90
C ILE A 6 32.44 -1.29 31.52
N LEU A 7 33.67 -1.01 31.06
CA LEU A 7 33.88 -0.35 29.76
C LEU A 7 33.46 -1.25 28.59
N LEU A 8 33.73 -2.55 28.68
CA LEU A 8 33.29 -3.53 27.68
C LEU A 8 31.76 -3.66 27.62
N VAL A 9 31.10 -3.70 28.79
CA VAL A 9 29.63 -3.72 28.86
C VAL A 9 29.03 -2.45 28.27
N LEU A 10 29.60 -1.28 28.60
CA LEU A 10 29.17 0.01 28.04
C LEU A 10 29.29 0.01 26.50
N LEU A 11 30.42 -0.47 25.98
CA LEU A 11 30.67 -0.57 24.54
C LEU A 11 29.66 -1.49 23.86
N ALA A 12 29.33 -2.63 24.48
CA ALA A 12 28.32 -3.56 23.98
C ALA A 12 26.92 -2.93 23.93
N ILE A 13 26.53 -2.17 24.96
CA ILE A 13 25.25 -1.46 25.01
C ILE A 13 25.19 -0.40 23.90
N ILE A 14 26.24 0.40 23.74
CA ILE A 14 26.30 1.42 22.68
C ILE A 14 26.20 0.78 21.30
N GLY A 15 26.95 -0.31 21.07
CA GLY A 15 26.89 -1.07 19.82
C GLY A 15 25.47 -1.59 19.53
N PHE A 16 24.81 -2.15 20.55
CA PHE A 16 23.43 -2.62 20.44
C PHE A 16 22.45 -1.50 20.06
N VAL A 17 22.57 -0.32 20.69
CA VAL A 17 21.71 0.84 20.40
C VAL A 17 21.89 1.29 18.94
N ILE A 18 23.14 1.41 18.48
CA ILE A 18 23.44 1.84 17.10
C ILE A 18 22.87 0.85 16.08
N LEU A 19 23.07 -0.46 16.29
CA LEU A 19 22.56 -1.49 15.39
C LEU A 19 21.03 -1.48 15.33
N THR A 20 20.37 -1.41 16.48
CA THR A 20 18.90 -1.40 16.55
C THR A 20 18.32 -0.13 15.92
N TYR A 21 18.92 1.04 16.19
CA TYR A 21 18.51 2.30 15.59
C TYR A 21 18.57 2.24 14.05
N ASN A 22 19.69 1.79 13.50
CA ASN A 22 19.85 1.67 12.04
C ASN A 22 18.90 0.64 11.42
N ARG A 23 18.65 -0.48 12.12
CA ARG A 23 17.69 -1.50 11.68
C ARG A 23 16.27 -0.92 11.58
N LEU A 24 15.81 -0.20 12.60
CA LEU A 24 14.49 0.42 12.60
C LEU A 24 14.36 1.48 11.49
N ILE A 25 15.39 2.30 11.27
CA ILE A 25 15.42 3.25 10.15
C ILE A 25 15.32 2.52 8.80
N ALA A 26 16.04 1.42 8.60
CA ALA A 26 15.95 0.63 7.38
C ALA A 26 14.54 0.05 7.15
N GLN A 27 13.86 -0.37 8.21
CA GLN A 27 12.47 -0.85 8.14
C GLN A 27 11.49 0.26 7.79
N ILE A 28 11.64 1.43 8.40
CA ILE A 28 10.84 2.63 8.07
C ILE A 28 10.98 2.97 6.58
N GLU A 29 12.20 2.96 6.04
CA GLU A 29 12.44 3.19 4.60
C GLU A 29 11.88 2.07 3.72
N THR A 30 11.88 0.82 4.20
CA THR A 30 11.25 -0.31 3.50
C THR A 30 9.74 -0.12 3.39
N VAL A 31 9.06 0.28 4.47
CA VAL A 31 7.63 0.60 4.46
C VAL A 31 7.33 1.72 3.46
N ARG A 32 8.09 2.82 3.51
CA ARG A 32 7.95 3.94 2.56
C ARG A 32 8.20 3.52 1.12
N ASN A 33 9.19 2.66 0.88
CA ASN A 33 9.47 2.14 -0.45
C ASN A 33 8.31 1.28 -0.97
N ASN A 34 7.76 0.40 -0.13
CA ASN A 34 6.61 -0.43 -0.52
C ASN A 34 5.36 0.41 -0.80
N GLN A 35 5.14 1.50 -0.05
CA GLN A 35 4.09 2.47 -0.36
C GLN A 35 4.28 3.08 -1.76
N LYS A 36 5.50 3.48 -2.13
CA LYS A 36 5.79 3.98 -3.49
C LYS A 36 5.53 2.93 -4.57
N GLN A 37 5.75 1.64 -4.29
CA GLN A 37 5.41 0.57 -5.22
C GLN A 37 3.91 0.49 -5.48
N ILE A 38 3.07 0.69 -4.45
CA ILE A 38 1.62 0.81 -4.61
C ILE A 38 1.29 2.00 -5.53
N ASP A 39 1.87 3.17 -5.26
CA ASP A 39 1.62 4.39 -6.05
C ASP A 39 1.92 4.19 -7.54
N ILE A 40 3.03 3.50 -7.86
CA ILE A 40 3.41 3.16 -9.24
C ILE A 40 2.36 2.27 -9.90
N GLN A 41 1.85 1.24 -9.21
CA GLN A 41 0.83 0.36 -9.78
C GLN A 41 -0.52 1.07 -9.95
N LEU A 42 -0.89 1.96 -9.02
CA LEU A 42 -2.10 2.78 -9.14
C LEU A 42 -2.02 3.73 -10.35
N ASP A 43 -0.87 4.36 -10.58
CA ASP A 43 -0.64 5.22 -11.75
C ASP A 43 -0.68 4.42 -13.06
N ARG A 44 -0.01 3.25 -13.09
CA ARG A 44 -0.07 2.34 -14.24
C ARG A 44 -1.50 1.93 -14.54
N ARG A 45 -2.25 1.49 -13.53
CA ARG A 45 -3.64 1.10 -13.67
C ARG A 45 -4.46 2.20 -14.34
N PHE A 46 -4.33 3.43 -13.85
CA PHE A 46 -5.06 4.56 -14.42
C PHE A 46 -4.71 4.81 -15.89
N LYS A 47 -3.43 4.75 -16.28
CA LYS A 47 -3.01 4.89 -17.69
C LYS A 47 -3.60 3.82 -18.60
N VAL A 48 -3.72 2.59 -18.10
CA VAL A 48 -4.35 1.48 -18.84
C VAL A 48 -5.86 1.74 -18.98
N PHE A 49 -6.54 2.17 -17.93
CA PHE A 49 -7.94 2.59 -17.99
C PHE A 49 -8.16 3.76 -18.95
N GLU A 50 -7.29 4.77 -18.95
CA GLU A 50 -7.37 5.90 -19.88
C GLU A 50 -7.24 5.42 -21.34
N SER A 51 -6.29 4.52 -21.60
CA SER A 51 -6.11 3.89 -22.91
C SER A 51 -7.37 3.11 -23.32
N LEU A 52 -7.96 2.35 -22.39
CA LEU A 52 -9.19 1.60 -22.62
C LEU A 52 -10.36 2.52 -22.96
N ILE A 53 -10.53 3.61 -22.21
CA ILE A 53 -11.55 4.63 -22.47
C ILE A 53 -11.43 5.17 -23.90
N ASN A 54 -10.22 5.44 -24.37
CA ASN A 54 -9.99 5.98 -25.71
C ASN A 54 -10.32 4.98 -26.83
N VAL A 55 -10.17 3.68 -26.58
CA VAL A 55 -10.60 2.64 -27.52
C VAL A 55 -12.12 2.48 -27.49
N VAL A 56 -12.71 2.35 -26.30
CA VAL A 56 -14.15 2.13 -26.10
C VAL A 56 -15.00 3.28 -26.65
N LYS A 57 -14.53 4.54 -26.52
CA LYS A 57 -15.18 5.73 -27.10
C LYS A 57 -15.44 5.63 -28.62
N LYS A 58 -14.71 4.77 -29.35
CA LYS A 58 -14.90 4.58 -30.80
C LYS A 58 -16.01 3.60 -31.15
N TYR A 59 -16.37 2.71 -30.21
CA TYR A 59 -17.32 1.62 -30.43
C TYR A 59 -18.62 1.83 -29.67
N MET A 60 -18.64 2.77 -28.73
CA MET A 60 -19.80 3.05 -27.91
C MET A 60 -20.12 4.53 -27.98
N ASP A 61 -21.32 4.84 -28.49
CA ASP A 61 -21.82 6.22 -28.56
C ASP A 61 -21.96 6.88 -27.18
N TYR A 62 -21.95 6.11 -26.08
CA TYR A 62 -21.82 6.59 -24.70
C TYR A 62 -21.86 5.39 -23.73
N GLU A 63 -20.73 4.82 -23.33
CA GLU A 63 -20.67 4.27 -21.96
C GLU A 63 -20.19 5.38 -21.03
N LYS A 64 -21.16 6.15 -20.55
CA LYS A 64 -20.93 7.36 -19.78
C LYS A 64 -20.78 7.14 -18.29
N THR A 65 -21.10 5.97 -17.75
CA THR A 65 -21.18 5.77 -16.29
C THR A 65 -19.95 5.04 -15.79
N THR A 66 -19.80 3.74 -16.05
CA THR A 66 -18.77 2.90 -15.42
C THR A 66 -17.34 3.42 -15.60
N LEU A 67 -16.95 3.77 -16.84
CA LEU A 67 -15.60 4.29 -17.12
C LEU A 67 -15.41 5.76 -16.70
N LYS A 68 -16.49 6.54 -16.59
CA LYS A 68 -16.40 7.88 -16.00
C LYS A 68 -16.26 7.83 -14.49
N ASP A 69 -16.90 6.85 -13.86
CA ASP A 69 -16.76 6.62 -12.43
C ASP A 69 -15.30 6.34 -12.08
N VAL A 70 -14.55 5.62 -12.93
CA VAL A 70 -13.10 5.46 -12.76
C VAL A 70 -12.36 6.80 -12.75
N VAL A 71 -12.69 7.72 -13.67
CA VAL A 71 -12.05 9.05 -13.71
C VAL A 71 -12.43 9.88 -12.49
N ALA A 72 -13.70 9.85 -12.08
CA ALA A 72 -14.19 10.55 -10.89
C ALA A 72 -13.53 10.02 -9.61
N LEU A 73 -13.47 8.69 -9.46
CA LEU A 73 -12.81 8.01 -8.35
C LEU A 73 -11.31 8.30 -8.34
N ARG A 74 -10.65 8.36 -9.49
CA ARG A 74 -9.24 8.75 -9.56
C ARG A 74 -9.02 10.17 -9.07
N ASN A 75 -9.86 11.11 -9.50
CA ASN A 75 -9.78 12.50 -9.03
C ASN A 75 -10.00 12.58 -7.52
N GLN A 76 -10.99 11.83 -6.99
CA GLN A 76 -11.22 11.72 -5.55
C GLN A 76 -10.00 11.17 -4.83
N ALA A 77 -9.39 10.09 -5.34
CA ALA A 77 -8.20 9.48 -4.76
C ALA A 77 -7.00 10.45 -4.78
N GLN A 78 -6.80 11.22 -5.85
CA GLN A 78 -5.73 12.21 -5.94
C GLN A 78 -5.93 13.37 -4.97
N GLN A 79 -7.15 13.90 -4.85
CA GLN A 79 -7.47 14.96 -3.89
C GLN A 79 -7.28 14.49 -2.44
N ALA A 80 -7.72 13.27 -2.15
CA ALA A 80 -7.51 12.64 -0.84
C ALA A 80 -6.01 12.47 -0.54
N HIS A 81 -5.22 12.01 -1.51
CA HIS A 81 -3.77 11.91 -1.36
C HIS A 81 -3.10 13.26 -1.08
N GLN A 82 -3.50 14.32 -1.80
CA GLN A 82 -2.96 15.68 -1.60
C GLN A 82 -3.32 16.29 -0.24
N SER A 83 -4.49 15.95 0.29
CA SER A 83 -4.95 16.41 1.61
C SER A 83 -4.47 15.53 2.78
N GLY A 84 -3.76 14.44 2.49
CA GLY A 84 -3.31 13.47 3.50
C GLY A 84 -4.41 12.55 4.03
N ASP A 85 -5.59 12.55 3.41
CA ASP A 85 -6.70 11.64 3.76
C ASP A 85 -6.51 10.28 3.09
N GLU A 86 -5.61 9.48 3.66
CA GLU A 86 -5.29 8.16 3.13
C GLU A 86 -6.49 7.20 3.15
N LYS A 87 -7.42 7.38 4.10
CA LYS A 87 -8.62 6.54 4.18
C LYS A 87 -9.52 6.74 2.96
N THR A 88 -9.87 7.97 2.65
CA THR A 88 -10.69 8.28 1.47
C THR A 88 -9.99 7.87 0.18
N ARG A 89 -8.66 8.03 0.13
CA ARG A 89 -7.86 7.55 -0.99
C ARG A 89 -7.99 6.04 -1.18
N ILE A 90 -7.76 5.25 -0.13
CA ILE A 90 -7.86 3.78 -0.18
C ILE A 90 -9.27 3.34 -0.60
N GLU A 91 -10.31 3.97 -0.05
CA GLU A 91 -11.70 3.68 -0.40
C GLU A 91 -11.98 3.92 -1.90
N ALA A 92 -11.52 5.05 -2.44
CA ALA A 92 -11.68 5.36 -3.86
C ALA A 92 -10.90 4.37 -4.76
N GLU A 93 -9.66 4.04 -4.40
CA GLU A 93 -8.84 3.10 -5.16
C GLU A 93 -9.39 1.65 -5.11
N ASN A 94 -10.05 1.25 -4.02
CA ASN A 94 -10.74 -0.04 -3.92
C ASN A 94 -11.98 -0.09 -4.82
N LYS A 95 -12.77 0.99 -4.90
CA LYS A 95 -13.91 1.06 -5.84
C LYS A 95 -13.47 0.91 -7.30
N ILE A 96 -12.29 1.42 -7.66
CA ILE A 96 -11.72 1.21 -9.00
C ILE A 96 -11.33 -0.27 -9.20
N SER A 97 -10.78 -0.93 -8.18
CA SER A 97 -10.52 -2.38 -8.25
C SER A 97 -11.82 -3.19 -8.43
N ASP A 98 -12.91 -2.78 -7.78
CA ASP A 98 -14.22 -3.40 -7.96
C ASP A 98 -14.74 -3.19 -9.40
N ILE A 99 -14.57 -2.00 -9.98
CA ILE A 99 -14.91 -1.78 -11.39
C ILE A 99 -14.07 -2.69 -12.30
N ALA A 100 -12.77 -2.81 -12.02
CA ALA A 100 -11.87 -3.68 -12.78
C ALA A 100 -12.32 -5.15 -12.76
N SER A 101 -12.76 -5.67 -11.62
CA SER A 101 -13.22 -7.06 -11.50
C SER A 101 -14.51 -7.35 -12.28
N HIS A 102 -15.36 -6.34 -12.47
CA HIS A 102 -16.62 -6.48 -13.20
C HIS A 102 -16.50 -6.11 -14.70
N LEU A 103 -15.33 -5.69 -15.17
CA LEU A 103 -15.12 -5.22 -16.54
C LEU A 103 -15.44 -6.30 -17.60
N ASN A 104 -15.20 -7.58 -17.27
CA ASN A 104 -15.55 -8.69 -18.17
C ASN A 104 -17.06 -8.75 -18.45
N ILE A 105 -17.90 -8.51 -17.44
CA ILE A 105 -19.36 -8.53 -17.56
C ILE A 105 -19.84 -7.40 -18.47
N VAL A 106 -19.21 -6.23 -18.36
CA VAL A 106 -19.51 -5.09 -19.24
C VAL A 106 -19.21 -5.46 -20.69
N PHE A 107 -18.07 -6.09 -20.98
CA PHE A 107 -17.71 -6.45 -22.35
C PHE A 107 -18.58 -7.56 -22.95
N GLU A 108 -19.18 -8.44 -22.14
CA GLU A 108 -20.17 -9.41 -22.63
C GLU A 108 -21.41 -8.73 -23.25
N GLN A 109 -21.73 -7.51 -22.83
CA GLN A 109 -22.85 -6.73 -23.38
C GLN A 109 -22.51 -6.08 -24.73
N TYR A 110 -21.23 -6.04 -25.12
CA TYR A 110 -20.75 -5.37 -26.33
C TYR A 110 -19.87 -6.31 -27.18
N PRO A 111 -20.48 -7.14 -28.06
CA PRO A 111 -19.76 -8.11 -28.90
C PRO A 111 -18.62 -7.51 -29.72
N ASP A 112 -18.79 -6.28 -30.21
CA ASP A 112 -17.76 -5.58 -31.00
C ASP A 112 -16.52 -5.23 -30.18
N LEU A 113 -16.67 -4.87 -28.90
CA LEU A 113 -15.56 -4.65 -27.99
C LEU A 113 -14.89 -5.97 -27.61
N LYS A 114 -15.69 -7.01 -27.40
CA LYS A 114 -15.19 -8.36 -27.09
C LYS A 114 -14.34 -8.93 -28.22
N ALA A 115 -14.69 -8.64 -29.47
CA ALA A 115 -13.92 -9.04 -30.65
C ALA A 115 -12.70 -8.15 -30.93
N ASN A 116 -12.57 -7.01 -30.24
CA ASN A 116 -11.47 -6.08 -30.47
C ASN A 116 -10.20 -6.52 -29.74
N GLN A 117 -9.17 -6.86 -30.50
CA GLN A 117 -7.88 -7.32 -29.96
C GLN A 117 -7.21 -6.30 -29.01
N ASN A 118 -7.32 -5.00 -29.28
CA ASN A 118 -6.75 -3.96 -28.41
C ASN A 118 -7.50 -3.86 -27.08
N CYS A 119 -8.84 -4.02 -27.10
CA CYS A 119 -9.64 -4.05 -25.87
C CYS A 119 -9.28 -5.26 -25.00
N LEU A 120 -9.13 -6.44 -25.61
CA LEU A 120 -8.73 -7.67 -24.90
C LEU A 120 -7.35 -7.52 -24.26
N GLN A 121 -6.38 -6.94 -24.99
CA GLN A 121 -5.03 -6.68 -24.44
C GLN A 121 -5.07 -5.72 -23.24
N LEU A 122 -5.86 -4.65 -23.33
CA LEU A 122 -5.98 -3.68 -22.22
C LEU A 122 -6.68 -4.28 -21.01
N GLN A 123 -7.68 -5.14 -21.21
CA GLN A 123 -8.34 -5.88 -20.13
C GLN A 123 -7.34 -6.81 -19.41
N GLU A 124 -6.54 -7.55 -20.18
CA GLU A 124 -5.49 -8.40 -19.61
C GLU A 124 -4.45 -7.57 -18.83
N GLU A 125 -4.07 -6.40 -19.34
CA GLU A 125 -3.16 -5.50 -18.64
C GLU A 125 -3.76 -4.94 -17.34
N ILE A 126 -5.06 -4.64 -17.31
CA ILE A 126 -5.78 -4.26 -16.08
C ILE A 126 -5.70 -5.39 -15.06
N VAL A 127 -6.02 -6.63 -15.45
CA VAL A 127 -5.94 -7.80 -14.56
C VAL A 127 -4.52 -8.02 -14.05
N SER A 128 -3.52 -7.93 -14.94
CA SER A 128 -2.11 -8.03 -14.57
C SER A 128 -1.70 -6.96 -13.56
N THR A 129 -2.20 -5.73 -13.73
CA THR A 129 -1.92 -4.62 -12.83
C THR A 129 -2.62 -4.79 -11.49
N GLU A 130 -3.87 -5.27 -11.45
CA GLU A 130 -4.56 -5.59 -10.19
C GLU A 130 -3.84 -6.68 -9.40
N ASN A 131 -3.35 -7.72 -10.06
CA ASN A 131 -2.56 -8.77 -9.40
C ASN A 131 -1.27 -8.19 -8.78
N LYS A 132 -0.51 -7.38 -9.54
CA LYS A 132 0.70 -6.71 -9.03
C LYS A 132 0.40 -5.75 -7.89
N LEU A 133 -0.71 -5.02 -7.99
CA LEU A 133 -1.18 -4.12 -6.96
C LEU A 133 -1.54 -4.87 -5.67
N ALA A 134 -2.20 -6.04 -5.76
CA ALA A 134 -2.49 -6.89 -4.62
C ALA A 134 -1.20 -7.33 -3.89
N TYR A 135 -0.19 -7.81 -4.63
CA TYR A 135 1.12 -8.16 -4.05
C TYR A 135 1.86 -6.96 -3.45
N ALA A 136 1.76 -5.77 -4.06
CA ALA A 136 2.35 -4.54 -3.52
C ALA A 136 1.69 -4.13 -2.19
N LYS A 137 0.35 -4.23 -2.11
CA LYS A 137 -0.42 -3.96 -0.89
C LYS A 137 -0.06 -4.94 0.22
N GLN A 138 0.06 -6.23 -0.10
CA GLN A 138 0.51 -7.24 0.85
C GLN A 138 1.92 -6.92 1.37
N SER A 139 2.89 -6.74 0.48
CA SER A 139 4.27 -6.42 0.86
C SER A 139 4.37 -5.15 1.74
N TYR A 140 3.53 -4.16 1.47
CA TYR A 140 3.43 -2.96 2.29
C TYR A 140 2.92 -3.29 3.70
N ASN A 141 1.79 -4.00 3.82
CA ASN A 141 1.26 -4.41 5.12
C ASN A 141 2.25 -5.27 5.91
N ASP A 142 2.88 -6.27 5.27
CA ASP A 142 3.87 -7.15 5.90
C ASP A 142 5.08 -6.34 6.44
N SER A 143 5.49 -5.30 5.72
CA SER A 143 6.57 -4.42 6.18
C SER A 143 6.16 -3.55 7.37
N ILE A 144 4.89 -3.12 7.46
CA ILE A 144 4.35 -2.40 8.62
C ILE A 144 4.32 -3.34 9.83
N GLU A 145 3.84 -4.58 9.67
CA GLU A 145 3.80 -5.57 10.74
C GLU A 145 5.20 -5.86 11.29
N THR A 146 6.16 -6.07 10.40
CA THR A 146 7.56 -6.31 10.79
C THR A 146 8.13 -5.13 11.57
N TYR A 147 7.93 -3.91 11.07
CA TYR A 147 8.36 -2.69 11.76
C TYR A 147 7.66 -2.53 13.12
N ASN A 148 6.34 -2.74 13.20
CA ASN A 148 5.56 -2.61 14.43
C ASN A 148 5.97 -3.65 15.47
N ALA A 149 6.22 -4.89 15.06
CA ALA A 149 6.71 -5.95 15.93
C ALA A 149 8.08 -5.59 16.53
N ASP A 150 9.02 -5.14 15.70
CA ASP A 150 10.35 -4.73 16.15
C ASP A 150 10.32 -3.46 17.00
N LYS A 151 9.48 -2.48 16.65
CA LYS A 151 9.27 -1.24 17.41
C LYS A 151 8.76 -1.51 18.83
N LYS A 152 7.84 -2.47 18.98
CA LYS A 152 7.19 -2.82 20.26
C LYS A 152 8.02 -3.79 21.11
N SER A 153 8.94 -4.55 20.50
CA SER A 153 9.73 -5.58 21.18
C SER A 153 10.74 -4.99 22.18
N PHE A 154 10.93 -5.68 23.31
CA PHE A 154 12.01 -5.36 24.24
C PHE A 154 13.35 -5.93 23.73
N PRO A 155 14.48 -5.19 23.78
CA PRO A 155 14.64 -3.84 24.35
C PRO A 155 14.54 -2.69 23.33
N ALA A 156 14.13 -2.94 22.08
CA ALA A 156 14.02 -1.93 21.03
C ALA A 156 13.03 -0.80 21.38
N ASN A 157 11.94 -1.11 22.08
CA ASN A 157 10.95 -0.14 22.55
C ASN A 157 11.54 1.00 23.41
N LEU A 158 12.62 0.74 24.16
CA LEU A 158 13.32 1.76 24.94
C LEU A 158 14.03 2.76 24.04
N ILE A 159 14.62 2.27 22.95
CA ILE A 159 15.33 3.10 21.96
C ILE A 159 14.31 3.95 21.19
N VAL A 160 13.17 3.35 20.80
CA VAL A 160 12.07 4.08 20.15
C VAL A 160 11.56 5.21 21.06
N SER A 161 11.34 4.91 22.35
CA SER A 161 10.89 5.89 23.35
C SER A 161 11.90 7.03 23.56
N ALA A 162 13.20 6.75 23.39
CA ALA A 162 14.25 7.77 23.46
C ALA A 162 14.36 8.65 22.21
N PHE A 163 13.95 8.15 21.03
CA PHE A 163 14.02 8.86 19.76
C PHE A 163 12.68 8.85 18.98
N PRO A 164 11.56 9.29 19.58
CA PRO A 164 10.22 9.10 19.01
C PRO A 164 10.04 9.82 17.67
N SER A 165 10.58 11.04 17.53
CA SER A 165 10.48 11.82 16.29
C SER A 165 11.18 11.19 15.07
N LYS A 166 12.05 10.20 15.30
CA LYS A 166 12.81 9.49 14.26
C LYS A 166 12.40 8.04 14.10
N LEU A 167 11.83 7.43 15.14
CA LEU A 167 11.61 5.98 15.20
C LEU A 167 10.17 5.57 15.51
N ASP A 168 9.31 6.50 15.93
CA ASP A 168 7.91 6.20 16.25
C ASP A 168 6.98 6.78 15.17
N PHE A 169 6.85 6.02 14.09
CA PHE A 169 5.89 6.29 13.03
C PHE A 169 4.69 5.36 13.16
N ASP A 170 3.53 5.87 12.76
CA ASP A 170 2.32 5.10 12.57
C ASP A 170 1.97 5.11 11.08
N PHE A 171 1.87 3.92 10.49
CA PHE A 171 1.62 3.74 9.06
C PHE A 171 0.23 3.14 8.86
N PRO A 172 -0.61 3.72 7.99
CA PRO A 172 -1.93 3.19 7.74
C PRO A 172 -1.82 1.88 6.94
N TYR A 173 -2.51 0.83 7.40
CA TYR A 173 -2.61 -0.42 6.65
C TYR A 173 -3.47 -0.25 5.40
N TRP A 174 -3.09 -0.97 4.34
CA TRP A 174 -3.92 -1.08 3.16
C TRP A 174 -4.98 -2.19 3.37
N GLN A 175 -6.26 -1.93 3.07
CA GLN A 175 -7.38 -2.89 3.11
C GLN A 175 -7.82 -3.46 4.48
N LEU A 176 -7.15 -3.17 5.60
CA LEU A 176 -7.65 -3.52 6.94
C LEU A 176 -8.40 -2.33 7.56
N SER A 177 -9.64 -2.55 8.02
CA SER A 177 -10.33 -1.56 8.85
C SER A 177 -9.51 -1.34 10.13
N GLN A 178 -9.38 -0.10 10.61
CA GLN A 178 -8.59 0.20 11.81
C GLN A 178 -8.99 -0.66 13.02
N ASP A 179 -10.26 -1.03 13.15
CA ASP A 179 -10.75 -1.94 14.19
C ASP A 179 -10.14 -3.36 14.09
N LYS A 180 -9.91 -3.87 12.87
CA LYS A 180 -9.29 -5.18 12.64
C LYS A 180 -7.78 -5.13 12.87
N VAL A 181 -7.14 -4.02 12.49
CA VAL A 181 -5.73 -3.77 12.81
C VAL A 181 -5.53 -3.73 14.33
N ALA A 182 -6.35 -2.95 15.05
CA ALA A 182 -6.29 -2.86 16.49
C ALA A 182 -6.48 -4.23 17.18
N GLN A 183 -7.42 -5.05 16.69
CA GLN A 183 -7.59 -6.42 17.18
C GLN A 183 -6.35 -7.29 16.93
N GLN A 184 -5.78 -7.25 15.72
CA GLN A 184 -4.57 -8.01 15.35
C GLN A 184 -3.31 -7.54 16.06
N GLU A 185 -3.24 -6.27 16.48
CA GLU A 185 -2.10 -5.75 17.22
C GLU A 185 -2.25 -5.90 18.74
N SER A 186 -3.47 -6.08 19.24
CA SER A 186 -3.79 -6.24 20.66
C SER A 186 -3.51 -7.62 21.24
N TYR A 187 -2.79 -8.50 20.52
CA TYR A 187 -2.28 -9.76 21.07
C TYR A 187 -1.21 -9.48 22.13
N THR A 188 -1.65 -9.03 23.29
CA THR A 188 -0.90 -9.11 24.54
C THR A 188 -0.70 -10.59 24.82
N VAL A 189 0.54 -11.07 24.69
CA VAL A 189 0.92 -12.37 25.27
C VAL A 189 0.73 -12.22 26.77
N GLN A 190 -0.34 -12.81 27.30
CA GLN A 190 -0.48 -12.99 28.73
C GLN A 190 0.63 -13.96 29.14
N LEU A 191 1.61 -13.45 29.90
CA LEU A 191 2.68 -14.23 30.50
C LEU A 191 2.14 -15.13 31.60
#